data_AF-A0A1F8S506-F1
#
_entry.id   AF-A0A1F8S506-F1
#
_cell.length_a   1.000
_cell.length_b   1.000
_cell.length_c   1.000
_cell.angle_alpha   90.00
_cell.angle_beta   90.00
_cell.angle_gamma   90.00
#
_symmetry.space_group_name_H-M   'P 1'
#
loop_
_entity.id
_entity.type
_entity.pdbx_description
1 polymer ?
#
loop_
_entity_poly.entity_id
_entity_poly.type
_entity_poly.pdbx_seq_one_letter_code
_entity_poly.pdbx_strand_id
1 'polypeptide(L)'
;MSDPGAATRASADPVLRALRRTRQVRQFTNEPVAETDLSAILEVARWSGSSMNLQQWTFIVIRDRADRERLAELAPYAKHVAGAAVAIAIAMSGDNPEWDAYDEGRVAERILIAAGALDLGAGIGWALEDRATPGRRTPRFDRPAVRPNDHLARPPDGGGAPATLSARDSSAAARGARSGALR
;
A
#
# COMPACT_ATOMS: atom_id res chain seq x y z
N MET A 1 8.44 41.13 -1.09
CA MET A 1 8.16 40.08 -0.09
C MET A 1 7.95 38.80 -0.87
N SER A 2 8.89 37.86 -0.84
CA SER A 2 8.80 36.61 -1.62
C SER A 2 7.65 35.75 -1.10
N ASP A 3 6.82 35.21 -2.00
CA ASP A 3 5.68 34.34 -1.65
C ASP A 3 6.19 33.03 -1.03
N PRO A 4 5.94 32.77 0.28
CA PRO A 4 6.36 31.53 0.91
C PRO A 4 5.72 30.28 0.27
N GLY A 5 4.57 30.43 -0.40
CA GLY A 5 3.92 29.34 -1.16
C GLY A 5 4.67 28.95 -2.44
N ALA A 6 5.56 29.79 -2.97
CA ALA A 6 6.33 29.48 -4.17
C ALA A 6 7.44 28.44 -3.88
N ALA A 7 8.13 28.54 -2.75
CA ALA A 7 9.17 27.59 -2.35
C ALA A 7 8.59 26.20 -2.05
N THR A 8 7.43 26.14 -1.36
CA THR A 8 6.71 24.88 -1.09
C THR A 8 6.19 24.21 -2.38
N ARG A 9 5.74 25.01 -3.37
CA ARG A 9 5.34 24.47 -4.68
C ARG A 9 6.52 23.94 -5.47
N ALA A 10 7.68 24.61 -5.40
CA ALA A 10 8.90 24.16 -6.06
C ALA A 10 9.39 22.82 -5.47
N SER A 11 9.30 22.62 -4.16
CA SER A 11 9.67 21.34 -3.54
C SER A 11 8.67 20.21 -3.81
N ALA A 12 7.39 20.54 -4.06
CA ALA A 12 6.37 19.54 -4.43
C ALA A 12 6.40 19.13 -5.91
N ASP A 13 6.97 19.94 -6.81
CA ASP A 13 6.94 19.70 -8.26
C ASP A 13 7.50 18.33 -8.67
N PRO A 14 8.65 17.85 -8.14
CA PRO A 14 9.16 16.52 -8.49
C PRO A 14 8.18 15.39 -8.12
N VAL A 15 7.52 15.49 -6.97
CA VAL A 15 6.55 14.49 -6.50
C VAL A 15 5.30 14.52 -7.36
N LEU A 16 4.76 15.71 -7.62
CA LEU A 16 3.59 15.87 -8.49
C LEU A 16 3.87 15.40 -9.93
N ARG A 17 5.09 15.64 -10.42
CA ARG A 17 5.55 15.14 -11.72
C ARG A 17 5.62 13.62 -11.75
N ALA A 18 6.16 12.98 -10.71
CA ALA A 18 6.20 11.53 -10.61
C ALA A 18 4.78 10.95 -10.69
N LEU A 19 3.86 11.44 -9.84
CA LEU A 19 2.46 11.02 -9.82
C LEU A 19 1.75 11.18 -11.18
N ARG A 20 1.96 12.30 -11.88
CA ARG A 20 1.32 12.57 -13.18
C ARG A 20 1.93 11.78 -14.34
N ARG A 21 3.18 11.33 -14.20
CA ARG A 21 3.94 10.67 -15.28
C ARG A 21 4.15 9.18 -15.06
N THR A 22 3.59 8.61 -13.99
CA THR A 22 3.52 7.17 -13.76
C THR A 22 2.92 6.48 -14.99
N ARG A 23 3.59 5.42 -15.47
CA ARG A 23 3.20 4.68 -16.67
C ARG A 23 3.33 3.19 -16.43
N GLN A 24 2.42 2.44 -17.04
CA GLN A 24 2.45 0.99 -17.10
C GLN A 24 3.42 0.53 -18.18
N VAL A 25 4.49 -0.15 -17.79
CA VAL A 25 5.45 -0.79 -18.70
C VAL A 25 5.10 -2.27 -18.84
N ARG A 26 5.15 -2.78 -20.07
CA ARG A 26 4.78 -4.17 -20.41
C ARG A 26 5.86 -4.92 -21.20
N GLN A 27 6.97 -4.26 -21.46
CA GLN A 27 8.15 -4.81 -22.12
C GLN A 27 9.35 -4.35 -21.31
N PHE A 28 10.23 -5.28 -20.92
CA PHE A 28 11.34 -5.01 -20.03
C PHE A 28 12.65 -5.47 -20.68
N THR A 29 13.75 -4.87 -20.24
CA THR A 29 15.09 -5.35 -20.56
C THR A 29 15.45 -6.52 -19.63
N ASN A 30 16.55 -7.22 -19.93
CA ASN A 30 17.11 -8.25 -19.04
C ASN A 30 18.02 -7.66 -17.95
N GLU A 31 18.05 -6.33 -17.80
CA GLU A 31 18.89 -5.68 -16.80
C GLU A 31 18.36 -5.99 -15.40
N PRO A 32 19.21 -6.46 -14.46
CA PRO A 32 18.77 -6.78 -13.12
C PRO A 32 18.39 -5.51 -12.35
N VAL A 33 17.36 -5.61 -11.49
CA VAL A 33 17.01 -4.54 -10.54
C VAL A 33 17.98 -4.61 -9.36
N ALA A 34 18.55 -3.48 -8.97
CA ALA A 34 19.45 -3.41 -7.82
C ALA A 34 18.69 -3.73 -6.51
N GLU A 35 19.37 -4.41 -5.57
CA GLU A 35 18.80 -4.74 -4.27
C GLU A 35 18.38 -3.51 -3.47
N THR A 36 19.12 -2.41 -3.61
CA THR A 36 18.81 -1.13 -2.95
C THR A 36 17.49 -0.55 -3.45
N ASP A 37 17.25 -0.62 -4.76
CA ASP A 37 16.03 -0.10 -5.38
C ASP A 37 14.83 -0.97 -5.01
N LEU A 38 14.99 -2.30 -5.07
CA LEU A 38 13.96 -3.23 -4.65
C LEU A 38 13.62 -3.06 -3.16
N SER A 39 14.62 -2.86 -2.31
CA SER A 39 14.41 -2.61 -0.88
C SER A 39 13.65 -1.30 -0.64
N ALA A 40 14.00 -0.23 -1.35
CA ALA A 40 13.29 1.04 -1.27
C ALA A 40 11.82 0.92 -1.72
N ILE A 41 11.55 0.14 -2.78
CA ILE A 41 10.19 -0.13 -3.26
C ILE A 41 9.39 -0.92 -2.20
N LEU A 42 9.98 -1.96 -1.61
CA LEU A 42 9.34 -2.76 -0.57
C LEU A 42 9.08 -1.95 0.71
N GLU A 43 9.96 -1.00 1.04
CA GLU A 43 9.73 -0.07 2.14
C GLU A 43 8.53 0.85 1.85
N VAL A 44 8.44 1.43 0.65
CA VAL A 44 7.26 2.21 0.22
C VAL A 44 5.99 1.36 0.30
N ALA A 45 6.06 0.09 -0.10
CA ALA A 45 4.95 -0.85 -0.05
C ALA A 45 4.49 -1.07 1.39
N ARG A 46 5.42 -1.38 2.31
CA ARG A 46 5.17 -1.56 3.74
C ARG A 46 4.55 -0.33 4.40
N TRP A 47 4.96 0.87 4.00
CA TRP A 47 4.42 2.15 4.50
C TRP A 47 3.09 2.57 3.86
N SER A 48 2.49 1.75 3.01
CA SER A 48 1.17 2.02 2.47
C SER A 48 0.12 1.99 3.58
N GLY A 49 -0.85 2.90 3.52
CA GLY A 49 -1.97 2.88 4.48
C GLY A 49 -2.91 1.70 4.20
N SER A 50 -3.32 1.00 5.26
CA SER A 50 -4.33 -0.08 5.24
C SER A 50 -5.54 0.23 6.12
N SER A 51 -6.66 -0.41 5.80
CA SER A 51 -7.87 -0.44 6.60
C SER A 51 -7.55 -0.91 8.01
N MET A 52 -7.91 -0.07 9.00
CA MET A 52 -7.64 -0.30 10.42
C MET A 52 -6.16 -0.58 10.75
N ASN A 53 -5.23 -0.17 9.87
CA ASN A 53 -3.80 -0.47 9.93
C ASN A 53 -3.47 -1.98 10.05
N LEU A 54 -4.33 -2.84 9.49
CA LEU A 54 -4.18 -4.30 9.59
C LEU A 54 -3.00 -4.85 8.79
N GLN A 55 -2.52 -4.12 7.77
CA GLN A 55 -1.36 -4.49 6.95
C GLN A 55 -1.46 -5.93 6.42
N GLN A 56 -2.58 -6.22 5.76
CA GLN A 56 -2.99 -7.60 5.43
C GLN A 56 -2.16 -8.26 4.33
N TRP A 57 -1.30 -7.47 3.66
CA TRP A 57 -0.46 -7.90 2.57
C TRP A 57 0.72 -8.77 3.04
N THR A 58 1.07 -9.73 2.20
CA THR A 58 2.37 -10.39 2.16
C THR A 58 3.00 -10.11 0.80
N PHE A 59 4.20 -9.52 0.80
CA PHE A 59 4.95 -9.28 -0.44
C PHE A 59 5.88 -10.45 -0.73
N ILE A 60 5.71 -11.08 -1.88
CA ILE A 60 6.58 -12.17 -2.34
C ILE A 60 7.40 -11.68 -3.53
N VAL A 61 8.72 -11.68 -3.36
CA VAL A 61 9.67 -11.32 -4.42
C VAL A 61 10.01 -12.56 -5.24
N ILE A 62 9.75 -12.50 -6.54
CA ILE A 62 9.94 -13.61 -7.48
C ILE A 62 11.06 -13.26 -8.45
N ARG A 63 12.23 -13.90 -8.27
CA ARG A 63 13.45 -13.70 -9.08
C ARG A 63 13.79 -14.86 -10.00
N ASP A 64 13.24 -16.03 -9.75
CA ASP A 64 13.42 -17.16 -10.65
C ASP A 64 12.62 -16.93 -11.94
N ARG A 65 13.27 -17.18 -13.08
CA ARG A 65 12.64 -16.96 -14.39
C ARG A 65 11.51 -17.95 -14.64
N ALA A 66 11.68 -19.22 -14.28
CA ALA A 66 10.66 -20.24 -14.47
C ALA A 66 9.42 -19.92 -13.61
N ASP A 67 9.60 -19.40 -12.40
CA ASP A 67 8.48 -18.96 -11.57
C ASP A 67 7.71 -17.77 -12.18
N ARG A 68 8.42 -16.80 -12.78
CA ARG A 68 7.77 -15.68 -13.49
C ARG A 68 7.03 -16.13 -14.74
N GLU A 69 7.61 -17.03 -15.53
CA GLU A 69 6.98 -17.61 -16.71
C GLU A 69 5.72 -18.38 -16.31
N ARG A 70 5.81 -19.21 -15.26
CA ARG A 70 4.65 -19.91 -14.69
C ARG A 70 3.58 -18.94 -14.20
N LEU A 71 3.95 -17.86 -13.52
CA LEU A 71 2.99 -16.85 -13.08
C LEU A 71 2.29 -16.17 -14.27
N ALA A 72 3.01 -15.85 -15.34
CA ALA A 72 2.46 -15.27 -16.55
C ALA A 72 1.47 -16.21 -17.27
N GLU A 73 1.68 -17.51 -17.22
CA GLU A 73 0.70 -18.50 -17.70
C GLU A 73 -0.55 -18.53 -16.81
N LEU A 74 -0.36 -18.46 -15.49
CA LEU A 74 -1.43 -18.50 -14.49
C LEU A 74 -2.30 -17.24 -14.47
N ALA A 75 -1.74 -16.09 -14.84
CA ALA A 75 -2.40 -14.80 -14.78
C ALA A 75 -2.53 -14.18 -16.19
N PRO A 76 -3.67 -14.36 -16.89
CA PRO A 76 -3.86 -13.87 -18.26
C PRO A 76 -3.63 -12.37 -18.43
N TYR A 77 -3.88 -11.57 -17.39
CA TYR A 77 -3.68 -10.12 -17.38
C TYR A 77 -2.28 -9.68 -16.92
N ALA A 78 -1.42 -10.63 -16.53
CA ALA A 78 -0.06 -10.38 -16.06
C ALA A 78 1.02 -11.06 -16.93
N LYS A 79 0.73 -11.37 -18.20
CA LYS A 79 1.68 -12.02 -19.13
C LYS A 79 3.05 -11.36 -19.23
N HIS A 80 3.10 -10.04 -19.04
CA HIS A 80 4.33 -9.25 -19.09
C HIS A 80 5.32 -9.61 -17.97
N VAL A 81 4.87 -10.25 -16.88
CA VAL A 81 5.72 -10.70 -15.77
C VAL A 81 6.81 -11.68 -16.24
N ALA A 82 6.55 -12.51 -17.26
CA ALA A 82 7.54 -13.43 -17.80
C ALA A 82 8.81 -12.71 -18.30
N GLY A 83 8.64 -11.50 -18.85
CA GLY A 83 9.74 -10.69 -19.36
C GLY A 83 10.39 -9.76 -18.33
N ALA A 84 9.82 -9.62 -17.13
CA ALA A 84 10.36 -8.75 -16.10
C ALA A 84 11.62 -9.34 -15.44
N ALA A 85 12.51 -8.49 -14.93
CA ALA A 85 13.68 -8.92 -14.16
C ALA A 85 13.29 -9.46 -12.76
N VAL A 86 12.24 -8.92 -12.16
CA VAL A 86 11.69 -9.33 -10.87
C VAL A 86 10.18 -9.06 -10.85
N ALA A 87 9.42 -9.86 -10.11
CA ALA A 87 8.03 -9.60 -9.81
C ALA A 87 7.80 -9.50 -8.30
N ILE A 88 6.85 -8.67 -7.88
CA ILE A 88 6.36 -8.57 -6.51
C ILE A 88 4.90 -9.02 -6.53
N ALA A 89 4.62 -10.20 -5.99
CA ALA A 89 3.24 -10.62 -5.77
C ALA A 89 2.73 -10.04 -4.45
N ILE A 90 1.54 -9.45 -4.48
CA ILE A 90 0.85 -8.91 -3.31
C ILE A 90 -0.22 -9.93 -2.94
N ALA A 91 0.00 -10.68 -1.88
CA ALA A 91 -0.97 -11.64 -1.38
C ALA A 91 -1.74 -11.03 -0.20
N MET A 92 -3.06 -10.89 -0.34
CA MET A 92 -3.95 -10.42 0.71
C MET A 92 -4.45 -11.58 1.59
N SER A 93 -4.85 -11.29 2.83
CA SER A 93 -5.38 -12.30 3.77
C SER A 93 -6.67 -12.94 3.26
N GLY A 94 -7.53 -12.17 2.59
CA GLY A 94 -8.85 -12.59 2.16
C GLY A 94 -9.93 -12.45 3.24
N ASP A 95 -9.58 -11.92 4.43
CA ASP A 95 -10.49 -11.81 5.57
C ASP A 95 -11.64 -10.81 5.30
N ASN A 96 -11.35 -9.75 4.55
CA ASN A 96 -12.35 -8.81 4.05
C ASN A 96 -12.04 -8.44 2.59
N PRO A 97 -12.64 -9.12 1.61
CA PRO A 97 -12.30 -8.95 0.20
C PRO A 97 -12.46 -7.52 -0.33
N GLU A 98 -13.42 -6.74 0.20
CA GLU A 98 -13.64 -5.36 -0.24
C GLU A 98 -12.53 -4.44 0.26
N TRP A 99 -12.14 -4.58 1.53
CA TRP A 99 -11.04 -3.81 2.11
C TRP A 99 -9.70 -4.23 1.52
N ASP A 100 -9.52 -5.53 1.30
CA ASP A 100 -8.33 -6.09 0.69
C ASP A 100 -8.13 -5.56 -0.73
N ALA A 101 -9.17 -5.55 -1.56
CA ALA A 101 -9.06 -5.02 -2.93
C ALA A 101 -8.72 -3.52 -2.93
N TYR A 102 -9.29 -2.75 -2.00
CA TYR A 102 -8.99 -1.33 -1.87
C TYR A 102 -7.53 -1.08 -1.43
N ASP A 103 -7.07 -1.82 -0.42
CA ASP A 103 -5.71 -1.70 0.11
C ASP A 103 -4.66 -2.24 -0.89
N GLU A 104 -4.96 -3.35 -1.59
CA GLU A 104 -4.14 -3.93 -2.65
C GLU A 104 -3.92 -2.92 -3.77
N GLY A 105 -4.99 -2.27 -4.26
CA GLY A 105 -4.88 -1.23 -5.28
C GLY A 105 -4.02 -0.05 -4.84
N ARG A 106 -4.14 0.37 -3.57
CA ARG A 106 -3.32 1.45 -3.00
C ARG A 106 -1.84 1.10 -2.96
N VAL A 107 -1.49 -0.10 -2.50
CA VAL A 107 -0.08 -0.51 -2.43
C VAL A 107 0.51 -0.79 -3.80
N ALA A 108 -0.26 -1.38 -4.72
CA ALA A 108 0.18 -1.64 -6.09
C ALA A 108 0.54 -0.34 -6.84
N GLU A 109 -0.31 0.70 -6.73
CA GLU A 109 -0.03 2.00 -7.34
C GLU A 109 1.20 2.68 -6.70
N ARG A 110 1.37 2.58 -5.38
CA ARG A 110 2.56 3.13 -4.69
C ARG A 110 3.86 2.46 -5.13
N ILE A 111 3.84 1.14 -5.30
CA ILE A 111 4.97 0.39 -5.86
C ILE A 111 5.28 0.87 -7.28
N LEU A 112 4.25 1.03 -8.13
CA LEU A 112 4.42 1.50 -9.51
C LEU A 112 5.04 2.90 -9.58
N ILE A 113 4.57 3.82 -8.73
CA ILE A 113 5.12 5.19 -8.64
C ILE A 113 6.57 5.15 -8.12
N ALA A 114 6.86 4.35 -7.09
CA ALA A 114 8.21 4.24 -6.53
C ALA A 114 9.21 3.70 -7.56
N ALA A 115 8.83 2.66 -8.31
CA ALA A 115 9.65 2.14 -9.40
C ALA A 115 9.93 3.23 -10.45
N GLY A 116 8.90 3.96 -10.90
CA GLY A 116 9.09 5.05 -11.86
C GLY A 116 9.94 6.20 -11.33
N ALA A 117 9.89 6.49 -10.02
CA ALA A 117 10.74 7.51 -9.39
C ALA A 117 12.22 7.08 -9.31
N LEU A 118 12.49 5.77 -9.34
CA LEU A 118 13.83 5.16 -9.43
C LEU A 118 14.25 4.90 -10.89
N ASP A 119 13.53 5.46 -11.86
CA ASP A 119 13.74 5.26 -13.31
C ASP A 119 13.61 3.80 -13.77
N LEU A 120 12.87 2.98 -13.02
CA LEU A 120 12.55 1.60 -13.38
C LEU A 120 11.22 1.53 -14.14
N GLY A 121 11.17 0.66 -15.16
CA GLY A 121 9.92 0.26 -15.77
C GLY A 121 9.18 -0.75 -14.91
N ALA A 122 7.91 -0.48 -14.57
CA ALA A 122 7.06 -1.40 -13.81
C ALA A 122 5.65 -1.49 -14.41
N GLY A 123 4.98 -2.61 -14.15
CA GLY A 123 3.62 -2.88 -14.62
C GLY A 123 2.82 -3.63 -13.57
N ILE A 124 1.56 -3.23 -13.40
CA ILE A 124 0.59 -3.93 -12.55
C ILE A 124 -0.15 -4.93 -13.43
N GLY A 125 -0.14 -6.19 -13.00
CA GLY A 125 -0.90 -7.29 -13.60
C GLY A 125 -1.83 -7.89 -12.55
N TRP A 126 -3.04 -8.24 -12.97
CA TRP A 126 -3.98 -8.91 -12.09
C TRP A 126 -3.86 -10.42 -12.25
N ALA A 127 -3.52 -11.09 -11.16
CA ALA A 127 -3.59 -12.55 -11.05
C ALA A 127 -4.91 -12.89 -10.34
N LEU A 128 -6.01 -12.94 -11.09
CA LEU A 128 -7.26 -13.47 -10.56
C LEU A 128 -7.06 -14.94 -10.20
N GLU A 129 -7.50 -15.32 -9.00
CA GLU A 129 -7.84 -16.70 -8.73
C GLU A 129 -9.07 -17.00 -9.60
N ASP A 130 -8.87 -17.72 -10.71
CA ASP A 130 -9.98 -18.13 -11.56
C ASP A 130 -10.86 -19.12 -10.79
N ARG A 131 -11.88 -18.60 -10.12
CA ARG A 131 -12.91 -19.41 -9.45
C ARG A 131 -13.71 -20.26 -10.44
N ALA A 132 -13.64 -19.99 -11.76
CA ALA A 132 -14.34 -20.77 -12.77
C ALA A 132 -13.58 -22.05 -13.18
N THR A 133 -12.30 -22.19 -12.82
CA THR A 133 -11.52 -23.42 -13.06
C THR A 133 -11.05 -24.04 -11.74
N PRO A 134 -11.81 -24.97 -11.15
CA PRO A 134 -11.41 -25.69 -9.93
C PRO A 134 -10.07 -26.39 -10.15
N GLY A 135 -9.02 -25.97 -9.42
CA GLY A 135 -7.70 -26.60 -9.44
C GLY A 135 -6.52 -25.68 -9.79
N ARG A 136 -6.77 -24.47 -10.31
CA ARG A 136 -5.72 -23.49 -10.62
C ARG A 136 -5.38 -22.62 -9.41
N ARG A 137 -4.84 -23.24 -8.35
CA ARG A 137 -4.41 -22.52 -7.14
C ARG A 137 -3.17 -21.68 -7.45
N THR A 138 -3.18 -20.42 -7.03
CA THR A 138 -1.94 -19.64 -6.92
C THR A 138 -0.97 -20.35 -5.96
N PRO A 139 0.35 -20.27 -6.18
CA PRO A 139 1.33 -20.85 -5.26
C PRO A 139 1.08 -20.32 -3.85
N ARG A 140 0.94 -21.23 -2.88
CA ARG A 140 0.95 -20.84 -1.46
C ARG A 140 2.40 -20.58 -1.07
N PHE A 141 2.69 -19.34 -0.73
CA PHE A 141 3.97 -18.99 -0.13
C PHE A 141 3.79 -19.07 1.38
N ASP A 142 4.61 -19.89 2.04
CA ASP A 142 4.56 -20.05 3.49
C ASP A 142 4.86 -18.71 4.17
N ARG A 143 3.95 -18.28 5.06
CA ARG A 143 4.09 -17.03 5.82
C ARG A 143 5.23 -17.14 6.82
N PRO A 144 6.28 -16.29 6.78
CA PRO A 144 7.03 -16.00 7.99
C PRO A 144 6.14 -15.18 8.94
N ALA A 145 6.11 -15.56 10.22
CA ALA A 145 5.34 -14.88 11.25
C ALA A 145 5.95 -13.51 11.56
N VAL A 146 5.57 -12.48 10.81
CA VAL A 146 5.89 -11.08 11.14
C VAL A 146 4.70 -10.49 11.88
N ARG A 147 4.91 -10.03 13.12
CA ARG A 147 3.88 -9.35 13.90
C ARG A 147 3.68 -7.93 13.38
N PRO A 148 2.44 -7.47 13.12
CA PRO A 148 2.18 -6.09 12.78
C PRO A 148 2.33 -5.23 14.06
N ASN A 149 3.26 -4.27 14.01
CA ASN A 149 3.50 -3.17 14.96
C ASN A 149 4.03 -3.51 16.36
N ASP A 150 5.34 -3.36 16.54
CA ASP A 150 5.88 -2.64 17.69
C ASP A 150 6.36 -1.26 17.21
N HIS A 151 6.24 -0.24 18.08
CA HIS A 151 6.63 1.17 17.97
C HIS A 151 5.49 2.19 17.69
N LEU A 152 4.71 2.47 18.74
CA LEU A 152 4.29 3.83 19.03
C LEU A 152 5.46 4.59 19.67
N ALA A 153 5.94 5.68 19.07
CA ALA A 153 6.74 6.70 19.76
C ALA A 153 6.56 8.09 19.13
N ARG A 154 6.49 9.09 20.03
CA ARG A 154 6.15 10.52 19.84
C ARG A 154 7.20 11.29 19.03
N PRO A 155 6.84 12.37 18.28
CA PRO A 155 7.82 13.24 17.64
C PRO A 155 8.69 13.99 18.69
N PRO A 156 9.99 14.22 18.44
CA PRO A 156 10.80 15.07 19.31
C PRO A 156 10.31 16.53 19.27
N ASP A 157 10.26 17.13 20.46
CA ASP A 157 9.59 18.39 20.77
C ASP A 157 10.15 19.64 20.06
N GLY A 158 9.28 20.65 19.83
CA GLY A 158 9.71 22.03 19.59
C GLY A 158 8.69 22.97 18.95
N GLY A 159 7.73 23.50 19.73
CA GLY A 159 7.17 24.83 19.47
C GLY A 159 5.64 24.96 19.37
N GLY A 160 4.98 25.12 20.53
CA GLY A 160 3.73 25.88 20.66
C GLY A 160 2.43 25.07 20.82
N ALA A 161 1.95 24.99 22.06
CA ALA A 161 0.53 24.88 22.37
C ALA A 161 0.16 26.07 23.30
N PRO A 162 -1.12 26.48 23.43
CA PRO A 162 -2.31 25.76 23.00
C PRO A 162 -3.36 26.62 22.24
N ALA A 163 -4.17 25.97 21.42
CA ALA A 163 -5.54 26.43 21.19
C ALA A 163 -6.48 25.33 21.69
N THR A 164 -7.02 25.54 22.89
CA THR A 164 -8.19 24.82 23.40
C THR A 164 -9.34 25.00 22.42
N LEU A 165 -9.67 23.97 21.64
CA LEU A 165 -10.95 23.94 20.95
C LEU A 165 -11.99 23.37 21.92
N SER A 166 -12.69 24.30 22.56
CA SER A 166 -13.97 24.04 23.21
C SER A 166 -14.92 23.42 22.18
N ALA A 167 -15.25 22.14 22.38
CA ALA A 167 -16.44 21.55 21.79
C ALA A 167 -17.52 21.60 22.87
N ARG A 168 -18.43 22.55 22.67
CA ARG A 168 -19.69 22.67 23.40
C ARG A 168 -20.52 21.39 23.30
N ASP A 169 -21.25 21.18 24.38
CA ASP A 169 -22.42 20.34 24.58
C ASP A 169 -23.10 19.78 23.33
N SER A 170 -23.33 18.47 23.37
CA SER A 170 -24.56 17.86 22.86
C SER A 170 -24.84 16.55 23.60
N SER A 171 -25.62 16.67 24.68
CA SER A 171 -26.77 15.83 25.04
C SER A 171 -26.68 14.31 24.76
N ALA A 172 -26.58 13.53 25.84
CA ALA A 172 -27.29 12.24 25.93
C ALA A 172 -27.54 11.81 27.40
N ALA A 173 -28.82 11.83 27.76
CA ALA A 173 -29.50 10.89 28.65
C ALA A 173 -29.08 10.82 30.14
N ALA A 174 -29.75 11.66 30.93
CA ALA A 174 -30.06 11.40 32.32
C ALA A 174 -30.85 10.08 32.48
N ARG A 175 -30.32 9.16 33.30
CA ARG A 175 -31.08 8.11 33.98
C ARG A 175 -30.54 7.99 35.40
N GLY A 176 -31.36 8.26 36.40
CA GLY A 176 -31.00 7.95 37.79
C GLY A 176 -31.69 8.78 38.87
N ALA A 177 -32.94 8.41 39.16
CA ALA A 177 -33.54 8.32 40.50
C ALA A 177 -33.55 9.56 41.43
N ARG A 178 -34.78 9.99 41.78
CA ARG A 178 -35.28 10.43 43.11
C ARG A 178 -36.78 10.77 42.90
N SER A 179 -37.73 9.93 43.27
CA SER A 179 -38.27 9.63 44.62
C SER A 179 -38.87 10.84 45.34
N GLY A 180 -40.21 10.81 45.48
CA GLY A 180 -41.04 11.55 46.44
C GLY A 180 -41.58 12.89 45.94
N ALA A 181 -42.79 13.35 46.23
CA ALA A 181 -44.05 12.80 46.76
C ALA A 181 -45.05 13.98 46.76
N LEU A 182 -46.36 13.70 46.64
CA LEU A 182 -47.51 14.55 47.05
C LEU A 182 -47.67 15.88 46.28
N ARG A 183 -48.81 16.28 45.70
CA ARG A 183 -50.25 15.98 45.84
C ARG A 183 -50.93 16.34 44.51
#